data_AF-A0A377KNN6-F1
#
_entry.id   AF-A0A377KNN6-F1
#
_cell.length_a   1.000
_cell.length_b   1.000
_cell.length_c   1.000
_cell.angle_alpha   90.00
_cell.angle_beta   90.00
_cell.angle_gamma   90.00
#
_symmetry.space_group_name_H-M   'P 1'
#
loop_
_entity.id
_entity.type
_entity.pdbx_description
1 polymer ?
#
loop_
_entity_poly.entity_id
_entity_poly.type
_entity_poly.pdbx_seq_one_letter_code
_entity_poly.pdbx_strand_id
1 'polypeptide(L)'
;MNDKQLRWFTVALIAFNMVWGMGNVVNNYAQQGISVVTSWLLILAIYFIPYALIVGQLGSAFKDSKGGVSSWVENTTSNKRLAYYAAWTYWVVHIPYLAQKPQAILIAAGWAVEGNGNIVNTMSVQMVAGISLIIFLAFLYLSTKGLSTLKVIGGLAGTAMFVMSLLFILLAVTAPSSIQQWSLRILI
;
A
#
# COMPACT_ATOMS: atom_id res chain seq x y z
N MET A 1 11.94 -1.04 34.74
CA MET A 1 12.35 -0.04 33.72
C MET A 1 11.36 -0.15 32.56
N ASN A 2 11.09 0.96 31.87
CA ASN A 2 9.87 1.23 31.09
C ASN A 2 9.85 0.52 29.70
N ASP A 3 9.24 -0.66 29.60
CA ASP A 3 9.24 -1.54 28.41
C ASP A 3 8.09 -1.30 27.40
N LYS A 4 7.66 -0.06 27.18
CA LYS A 4 6.62 0.27 26.18
C LYS A 4 6.91 1.49 25.31
N GLN A 5 8.18 1.81 25.04
CA GLN A 5 8.53 2.82 24.04
C GLN A 5 9.13 2.17 22.80
N LEU A 6 8.36 2.20 21.71
CA LEU A 6 8.89 1.87 20.38
C LEU A 6 9.93 2.92 20.00
N ARG A 7 11.11 2.48 19.57
CA ARG A 7 12.14 3.39 19.06
C ARG A 7 11.63 4.08 17.79
N TRP A 8 12.01 5.33 17.57
CA TRP A 8 11.49 6.15 16.46
C TRP A 8 11.67 5.49 15.08
N PHE A 9 12.79 4.80 14.86
CA PHE A 9 13.04 4.07 13.61
C PHE A 9 12.13 2.84 13.46
N THR A 10 11.72 2.19 14.55
CA THR A 10 10.74 1.09 14.51
C THR A 10 9.38 1.61 14.10
N VAL A 11 8.96 2.76 14.64
CA VAL A 11 7.72 3.43 14.25
C VAL A 11 7.78 3.88 12.79
N ALA A 12 8.90 4.48 12.37
CA ALA A 12 9.12 4.90 10.98
C ALA A 12 9.05 3.71 10.01
N LEU A 13 9.64 2.57 10.37
CA LEU A 13 9.61 1.36 9.53
C LEU A 13 8.20 0.77 9.42
N ILE A 14 7.42 0.77 10.50
CA ILE A 14 6.02 0.32 10.48
C ILE A 14 5.19 1.25 9.58
N ALA A 15 5.34 2.57 9.75
CA ALA A 15 4.65 3.56 8.92
C ALA A 15 5.05 3.43 7.45
N PHE A 16 6.34 3.25 7.17
CA PHE A 16 6.86 3.04 5.81
C PHE A 16 6.22 1.81 5.18
N ASN A 17 6.18 0.66 5.88
CA ASN A 17 5.59 -0.56 5.35
C ASN A 17 4.07 -0.44 5.09
N MET A 18 3.36 0.38 5.87
CA MET A 18 1.93 0.64 5.65
C MET A 18 1.65 1.52 4.43
N VAL A 19 2.56 2.44 4.10
CA VAL A 19 2.37 3.43 3.03
C VAL A 19 3.03 3.00 1.72
N TRP A 20 4.13 2.25 1.80
CA TRP A 20 4.91 1.84 0.64
C TRP A 20 4.21 0.70 -0.13
N GLY A 21 3.78 1.01 -1.36
CA GLY A 21 3.20 0.02 -2.28
C GLY A 21 3.99 -0.03 -3.58
N MET A 22 4.76 -1.11 -3.80
CA MET A 22 5.56 -1.31 -5.01
C MET A 22 4.72 -1.18 -6.29
N GLY A 23 3.49 -1.73 -6.27
CA GLY A 23 2.55 -1.60 -7.39
C GLY A 23 2.19 -0.16 -7.72
N ASN A 24 2.11 0.74 -6.74
CA ASN A 24 1.82 2.15 -6.99
C ASN A 24 2.99 2.82 -7.72
N VAL A 25 4.23 2.56 -7.29
CA VAL A 25 5.43 3.14 -7.92
C VAL A 25 5.55 2.66 -9.37
N VAL A 26 5.49 1.34 -9.58
CA VAL A 26 5.65 0.73 -10.90
C VAL A 26 4.52 1.11 -11.85
N ASN A 27 3.25 1.01 -11.42
CA ASN A 27 2.12 1.28 -12.30
C ASN A 27 2.03 2.75 -12.69
N ASN A 28 2.25 3.68 -11.74
CA ASN A 28 2.22 5.10 -12.07
C ASN A 28 3.36 5.48 -13.02
N TYR A 29 4.57 4.94 -12.81
CA TYR A 29 5.69 5.17 -13.73
C TYR A 29 5.44 4.53 -15.11
N ALA A 30 4.88 3.32 -15.16
CA ALA A 30 4.54 2.67 -16.42
C ALA A 30 3.48 3.45 -17.22
N GLN A 31 2.54 4.10 -16.55
CA GLN A 31 1.46 4.86 -17.19
C GLN A 31 1.86 6.29 -17.59
N GLN A 32 2.68 6.97 -16.78
CA GLN A 32 2.97 8.41 -16.92
C GLN A 32 4.45 8.71 -17.27
N GLY A 33 5.30 7.67 -17.26
CA GLY A 33 6.75 7.82 -17.44
C GLY A 33 7.38 8.67 -16.33
N ILE A 34 8.48 9.35 -16.68
CA ILE A 34 9.25 10.18 -15.74
C ILE A 34 8.46 11.39 -15.19
N SER A 35 7.40 11.82 -15.89
CA SER A 35 6.58 12.96 -15.48
C SER A 35 5.89 12.74 -14.12
N VAL A 36 5.68 11.47 -13.73
CA VAL A 36 5.11 11.09 -12.44
C VAL A 36 5.92 11.62 -11.25
N VAL A 37 7.24 11.81 -11.42
CA VAL A 37 8.13 12.27 -10.34
C VAL A 37 7.73 13.67 -9.88
N THR A 38 7.34 14.54 -10.82
CA THR A 38 6.84 15.89 -10.49
C THR A 38 5.59 15.81 -9.62
N SER A 39 4.63 14.95 -9.98
CA SER A 39 3.42 14.74 -9.20
C SER A 39 3.73 14.20 -7.79
N TRP A 40 4.69 13.29 -7.67
CA TRP A 40 5.12 12.77 -6.36
C TRP A 40 5.74 13.85 -5.48
N LEU A 41 6.59 14.73 -6.04
CA LEU A 41 7.17 15.85 -5.29
C LEU A 41 6.09 16.82 -4.81
N LEU A 42 5.10 17.12 -5.66
CA LEU A 42 3.97 17.99 -5.30
C LEU A 42 3.09 17.35 -4.21
N ILE A 43 2.72 16.08 -4.36
CA ILE A 43 1.94 15.35 -3.35
C ILE A 43 2.71 15.24 -2.04
N LEU A 44 4.02 15.01 -2.09
CA LEU A 44 4.87 14.95 -0.90
C LEU A 44 4.84 16.28 -0.14
N ALA A 45 5.09 17.38 -0.84
CA ALA A 45 5.21 18.71 -0.24
C ALA A 45 3.87 19.29 0.24
N ILE A 46 2.82 19.20 -0.59
CA ILE A 46 1.54 19.87 -0.35
C ILE A 46 0.60 19.02 0.51
N TYR A 47 0.69 17.69 0.40
CA TYR A 47 -0.26 16.80 1.04
C TYR A 47 0.39 15.91 2.11
N PHE A 48 1.38 15.10 1.75
CA PHE A 48 1.90 14.07 2.64
C PHE A 48 2.57 14.63 3.89
N ILE A 49 3.50 15.60 3.74
CA ILE A 49 4.19 16.22 4.87
C ILE A 49 3.20 16.96 5.79
N PRO A 50 2.33 17.86 5.29
CA PRO A 50 1.35 18.53 6.13
C PRO A 50 0.40 17.55 6.84
N TYR A 51 -0.10 16.55 6.13
CA TYR A 51 -1.00 15.55 6.70
C TYR A 51 -0.34 14.74 7.82
N ALA A 52 0.90 14.27 7.62
CA ALA A 52 1.64 13.52 8.63
C ALA A 52 1.88 14.34 9.91
N LEU A 53 2.18 15.64 9.78
CA LEU A 53 2.36 16.54 10.91
C LEU A 53 1.04 16.77 11.67
N ILE A 54 -0.07 16.98 10.95
CA ILE A 54 -1.40 17.16 11.56
C ILE A 54 -1.82 15.90 12.32
N VAL A 55 -1.69 14.73 11.70
CA VAL A 55 -2.01 13.44 12.32
C VAL A 55 -1.11 13.15 13.52
N GLY A 56 0.18 13.48 13.43
CA GLY A 56 1.12 13.35 14.55
C GLY A 56 0.75 14.25 15.74
N GLN A 57 0.37 15.50 15.47
CA GLN A 57 -0.07 16.44 16.50
C GLN A 57 -1.38 16.00 17.16
N LEU A 58 -2.40 15.62 16.36
CA LEU A 58 -3.69 15.17 16.90
C LEU A 58 -3.56 13.84 17.64
N GLY A 59 -2.76 12.90 17.12
CA GLY A 59 -2.50 11.62 17.77
C GLY A 59 -1.77 11.76 19.11
N SER A 60 -0.87 12.73 19.24
CA SER A 60 -0.17 13.01 20.51
C SER A 60 -1.05 13.81 21.50
N ALA A 61 -1.82 14.78 21.01
CA ALA A 61 -2.75 15.57 21.82
C ALA A 61 -3.91 14.71 22.39
N PHE A 62 -4.40 13.75 21.62
CA PHE A 62 -5.52 12.88 21.99
C PHE A 62 -5.11 11.41 22.16
N LYS A 63 -3.95 11.16 22.78
CA LYS A 63 -3.35 9.82 22.96
C LYS A 63 -4.25 8.80 23.69
N ASP A 64 -5.15 9.29 24.54
CA ASP A 64 -6.08 8.45 25.32
C ASP A 64 -7.42 8.20 24.59
N SER A 65 -7.63 8.85 23.44
CA SER A 65 -8.82 8.67 22.62
C SER A 65 -8.75 7.37 21.81
N LYS A 66 -9.83 6.59 21.80
CA LYS A 66 -9.88 5.29 21.12
C LYS A 66 -10.46 5.34 19.69
N GLY A 67 -11.12 6.43 19.31
CA GLY A 67 -11.82 6.54 18.02
C GLY A 67 -10.99 7.11 16.87
N GLY A 68 -9.68 7.36 17.08
CA GLY A 68 -8.78 7.86 16.05
C GLY A 68 -9.27 9.17 15.43
N VAL A 69 -9.28 9.24 14.10
CA VAL A 69 -9.67 10.45 13.33
C VAL A 69 -11.05 10.97 13.72
N SER A 70 -12.03 10.10 13.97
CA SER A 70 -13.37 10.52 14.39
C SER A 70 -13.34 11.24 15.74
N SER A 71 -12.60 10.68 16.71
CA SER A 71 -12.39 11.33 18.01
C SER A 71 -11.64 12.66 17.86
N TRP A 72 -10.63 12.74 17.00
CA TRP A 72 -9.89 13.99 16.80
C TRP A 72 -10.78 15.10 16.24
N VAL A 73 -11.65 14.76 15.27
CA VAL A 73 -12.62 15.71 14.70
C VAL A 73 -13.65 16.13 15.74
N GLU A 74 -14.18 15.21 16.54
CA GLU A 74 -15.13 15.55 17.61
C GLU A 74 -14.49 16.50 18.63
N ASN A 75 -13.27 16.21 19.09
CA ASN A 75 -12.59 17.02 20.09
C ASN A 75 -12.14 18.39 19.55
N THR A 76 -11.88 18.51 18.25
CA THR A 76 -11.43 19.79 17.65
C THR A 76 -12.59 20.69 17.26
N THR A 77 -13.72 20.12 16.83
CA THR A 77 -14.87 20.88 16.30
C THR A 77 -16.04 20.96 17.27
N SER A 78 -16.02 20.20 18.36
CA SER A 78 -17.14 20.00 19.29
C SER A 78 -18.44 19.56 18.60
N ASN A 79 -18.34 18.92 17.43
CA ASN A 79 -19.48 18.57 16.59
C ASN A 79 -19.49 17.06 16.26
N LYS A 80 -20.43 16.34 16.88
CA LYS A 80 -20.63 14.90 16.68
C LYS A 80 -21.01 14.52 15.26
N ARG A 81 -21.70 15.39 14.51
CA ARG A 81 -22.07 15.11 13.11
C ARG A 81 -20.85 15.13 12.20
N LEU A 82 -19.93 16.08 12.41
CA LEU A 82 -18.68 16.14 11.65
C LEU A 82 -17.77 14.94 11.97
N ALA A 83 -17.72 14.54 13.24
CA ALA A 83 -17.00 13.34 13.67
C ALA A 83 -17.56 12.06 13.02
N TYR A 84 -18.88 11.96 12.91
CA TYR A 84 -19.54 10.86 12.19
C TYR A 84 -19.20 10.88 10.70
N TYR A 85 -19.26 12.04 10.03
CA TYR A 85 -18.90 12.13 8.62
C TYR A 85 -17.44 11.76 8.36
N ALA A 86 -16.51 12.16 9.23
CA ALA A 86 -15.11 11.75 9.14
C ALA A 86 -14.93 10.23 9.28
N ALA A 87 -15.66 9.59 10.20
CA ALA A 87 -15.62 8.14 10.36
C ALA A 87 -16.24 7.42 9.15
N TRP A 88 -17.36 7.95 8.65
CA TRP A 88 -18.09 7.37 7.53
C TRP A 88 -17.32 7.46 6.22
N THR A 89 -16.71 8.61 5.90
CA THR A 89 -15.89 8.75 4.68
C THR A 89 -14.67 7.84 4.72
N TYR A 90 -14.03 7.73 5.89
CA TYR A 90 -12.97 6.75 6.12
C TYR A 90 -13.46 5.32 5.90
N TRP A 91 -14.62 4.95 6.41
CA TRP A 91 -15.15 3.59 6.20
C TRP A 91 -15.51 3.32 4.73
N VAL A 92 -16.22 4.25 4.08
CA VAL A 92 -16.71 4.06 2.70
C VAL A 92 -15.58 3.94 1.69
N VAL A 93 -14.49 4.71 1.81
CA VAL A 93 -13.36 4.62 0.86
C VAL A 93 -12.70 3.23 0.87
N HIS A 94 -12.80 2.50 1.99
CA HIS A 94 -12.25 1.15 2.08
C HIS A 94 -13.07 0.11 1.31
N ILE A 95 -14.37 0.33 1.05
CA ILE A 95 -15.21 -0.62 0.31
C ILE A 95 -14.68 -0.85 -1.13
N PRO A 96 -14.56 0.17 -2.00
CA PRO A 96 -14.03 -0.02 -3.35
C PRO A 96 -12.55 -0.43 -3.31
N TYR A 97 -11.78 0.07 -2.33
CA TYR A 97 -10.39 -0.31 -2.17
C TYR A 97 -10.22 -1.81 -1.90
N LEU A 98 -11.01 -2.37 -1.00
CA LEU A 98 -11.00 -3.81 -0.69
C LEU A 98 -11.54 -4.63 -1.87
N ALA A 99 -12.59 -4.15 -2.54
CA ALA A 99 -13.16 -4.81 -3.72
C ALA A 99 -12.17 -4.92 -4.89
N GLN A 100 -11.20 -4.00 -4.99
CA GLN A 100 -10.15 -4.04 -6.03
C GLN A 100 -9.06 -5.10 -5.75
N LYS A 101 -8.80 -5.46 -4.48
CA LYS A 101 -7.67 -6.35 -4.13
C LYS A 101 -7.76 -7.77 -4.71
N PRO A 102 -8.92 -8.45 -4.70
CA PRO A 102 -9.06 -9.76 -5.32
C PRO A 102 -8.65 -9.79 -6.79
N GLN A 103 -8.97 -8.73 -7.54
CA GLN A 103 -8.59 -8.62 -8.94
C GLN A 103 -7.07 -8.50 -9.11
N ALA A 104 -6.39 -7.76 -8.21
CA ALA A 104 -4.93 -7.68 -8.22
C ALA A 104 -4.26 -9.03 -7.92
N ILE A 105 -4.85 -9.84 -7.03
CA ILE A 105 -4.40 -11.21 -6.75
C ILE A 105 -4.55 -12.09 -8.00
N LEU A 106 -5.68 -11.97 -8.69
CA LEU A 106 -5.92 -12.72 -9.93
C LEU A 106 -4.92 -12.36 -11.03
N ILE A 107 -4.60 -11.06 -11.20
CA ILE A 107 -3.57 -10.61 -12.15
C ILE A 107 -2.20 -11.19 -11.77
N ALA A 108 -1.80 -11.10 -10.51
CA ALA A 108 -0.53 -11.65 -10.04
C ALA A 108 -0.45 -13.17 -10.22
N ALA A 109 -1.55 -13.89 -9.96
CA ALA A 109 -1.64 -15.33 -10.19
C ALA A 109 -1.53 -15.68 -11.67
N GLY A 110 -2.16 -14.90 -12.56
CA GLY A 110 -2.03 -15.07 -14.01
C GLY A 110 -0.58 -14.97 -14.49
N TRP A 111 0.12 -13.94 -14.02
CA TRP A 111 1.57 -13.79 -14.27
C TRP A 111 2.40 -14.95 -13.72
N ALA A 112 2.05 -15.49 -12.55
CA ALA A 112 2.77 -16.61 -11.95
C ALA A 112 2.60 -17.94 -12.71
N VAL A 113 1.45 -18.16 -13.35
CA VAL A 113 1.15 -19.41 -14.06
C VAL A 113 1.65 -19.37 -15.51
N GLU A 114 1.35 -18.31 -16.26
CA GLU A 114 1.68 -18.23 -17.69
C GLU A 114 2.93 -17.42 -18.00
N GLY A 115 3.51 -16.74 -17.00
CA GLY A 115 4.65 -15.84 -17.20
C GLY A 115 4.29 -14.59 -18.01
N ASN A 116 3.02 -14.37 -18.31
CA ASN A 116 2.52 -13.25 -19.10
C ASN A 116 1.15 -12.79 -18.57
N GLY A 117 0.73 -11.57 -18.96
CA GLY A 117 -0.52 -10.97 -18.50
C GLY A 117 -1.78 -11.42 -19.24
N ASN A 118 -1.72 -12.45 -20.09
CA ASN A 118 -2.81 -12.76 -21.02
C ASN A 118 -4.02 -13.38 -20.34
N ILE A 119 -3.86 -14.20 -19.29
CA ILE A 119 -4.98 -14.87 -18.58
C ILE A 119 -6.12 -13.91 -18.26
N VAL A 120 -5.81 -12.75 -17.68
CA VAL A 120 -6.84 -11.80 -17.27
C VAL A 120 -7.38 -11.00 -18.47
N ASN A 121 -6.54 -10.77 -19.49
CA ASN A 121 -6.92 -10.03 -20.70
C ASN A 121 -7.76 -10.86 -21.69
N THR A 122 -7.67 -12.19 -21.64
CA THR A 122 -8.43 -13.10 -22.51
C THR A 122 -9.76 -13.56 -21.88
N MET A 123 -9.92 -13.39 -20.57
CA MET A 123 -11.18 -13.67 -19.86
C MET A 123 -12.21 -12.56 -20.08
N SER A 124 -13.49 -12.94 -20.11
CA SER A 124 -14.58 -11.96 -20.11
C SER A 124 -14.64 -11.22 -18.77
N VAL A 125 -15.14 -9.98 -18.78
CA VAL A 125 -15.29 -9.15 -17.57
C VAL A 125 -16.13 -9.88 -16.50
N GLN A 126 -17.16 -10.62 -16.91
CA GLN A 126 -18.02 -11.41 -16.03
C GLN A 126 -17.25 -12.54 -15.33
N MET A 127 -16.34 -13.22 -16.03
CA MET A 127 -15.49 -14.25 -15.43
C MET A 127 -14.49 -13.65 -14.44
N VAL A 128 -13.84 -12.55 -14.80
CA VAL A 128 -12.90 -11.83 -13.91
C VAL A 128 -13.62 -11.39 -12.63
N ALA A 129 -14.82 -10.82 -12.76
CA ALA A 129 -15.65 -10.42 -11.63
C ALA A 129 -16.07 -11.62 -10.76
N GLY A 130 -16.50 -12.73 -11.38
CA GLY A 130 -16.88 -13.95 -10.67
C GLY A 130 -15.73 -14.57 -9.87
N ILE A 131 -14.54 -14.67 -10.46
CA ILE A 131 -13.35 -15.19 -9.78
C ILE A 131 -12.90 -14.22 -8.67
N SER A 132 -12.92 -12.92 -8.93
CA SER A 132 -12.60 -11.90 -7.93
C SER A 132 -13.56 -11.96 -6.73
N LEU A 133 -14.84 -12.23 -6.97
CA LEU A 133 -15.84 -12.43 -5.91
C LEU A 133 -15.53 -13.69 -5.08
N ILE A 134 -15.16 -14.80 -5.72
CA ILE A 134 -14.78 -16.03 -5.00
C ILE A 134 -13.55 -15.78 -4.12
N ILE A 135 -12.52 -15.12 -4.65
CA ILE A 135 -11.31 -14.74 -3.88
C ILE A 135 -11.70 -13.83 -2.71
N PHE A 136 -12.55 -12.83 -2.95
CA PHE A 136 -13.04 -11.93 -1.90
C PHE A 136 -13.72 -12.70 -0.77
N LEU A 137 -14.66 -13.61 -1.10
CA LEU A 137 -15.39 -14.41 -0.13
C LEU A 137 -14.45 -15.35 0.65
N ALA A 138 -13.42 -15.91 0.00
CA ALA A 138 -12.42 -16.72 0.68
C ALA A 138 -11.63 -15.92 1.71
N PHE A 139 -11.16 -14.70 1.36
CA PHE A 139 -10.49 -13.81 2.32
C PHE A 139 -11.43 -13.33 3.43
N LEU A 140 -12.70 -13.06 3.10
CA LEU A 140 -13.72 -12.72 4.10
C LEU A 140 -13.89 -13.87 5.09
N TYR A 141 -13.98 -15.12 4.61
CA TYR A 141 -14.04 -16.29 5.47
C TYR A 141 -12.79 -16.42 6.35
N LEU A 142 -11.59 -16.24 5.78
CA LEU A 142 -10.34 -16.27 6.56
C LEU A 142 -10.30 -15.17 7.63
N SER A 143 -10.87 -13.99 7.36
CA SER A 143 -10.94 -12.91 8.34
C SER A 143 -11.73 -13.30 9.60
N THR A 144 -12.65 -14.26 9.51
CA THR A 144 -13.41 -14.78 10.65
C THR A 144 -12.60 -15.71 11.57
N LYS A 145 -11.45 -16.23 11.11
CA LYS A 145 -10.60 -17.18 11.84
C LYS A 145 -9.65 -16.54 12.86
N GLY A 146 -9.71 -15.21 13.02
CA GLY A 146 -9.00 -14.47 14.07
C GLY A 146 -7.70 -13.79 13.63
N LEU A 147 -7.17 -12.94 14.51
CA LEU A 147 -6.07 -12.00 14.23
C LEU A 147 -4.69 -12.66 14.09
N SER A 148 -4.50 -13.89 14.57
CA SER A 148 -3.20 -14.58 14.50
C SER A 148 -2.79 -14.89 13.06
N THR A 149 -3.72 -15.42 12.27
CA THR A 149 -3.51 -15.73 10.84
C THR A 149 -3.19 -14.47 10.03
N LEU A 150 -3.91 -13.37 10.29
CA LEU A 150 -3.68 -12.07 9.66
C LEU A 150 -2.30 -11.51 9.99
N LYS A 151 -1.83 -11.66 11.24
CA LYS A 151 -0.52 -11.19 11.67
C LYS A 151 0.62 -11.93 10.97
N VAL A 152 0.50 -13.26 10.81
CA VAL A 152 1.52 -14.08 10.13
C VAL A 152 1.56 -13.76 8.64
N ILE A 153 0.40 -13.76 7.97
CA ILE A 153 0.32 -13.45 6.53
C ILE A 153 0.81 -12.03 6.26
N GLY A 154 0.37 -11.05 7.07
CA GLY A 154 0.80 -9.66 6.95
C GLY A 154 2.30 -9.47 7.18
N GLY A 155 2.88 -10.18 8.14
CA GLY A 155 4.33 -10.15 8.40
C GLY A 155 5.15 -10.69 7.23
N LEU A 156 4.73 -11.83 6.65
CA LEU A 156 5.37 -12.41 5.47
C LEU A 156 5.22 -11.50 4.24
N ALA A 157 4.02 -11.00 3.97
CA ALA A 157 3.75 -10.11 2.84
C ALA A 157 4.56 -8.80 2.95
N GLY A 158 4.60 -8.19 4.13
CA GLY A 158 5.39 -6.98 4.38
C GLY A 158 6.89 -7.20 4.21
N THR A 159 7.41 -8.32 4.71
CA THR A 159 8.83 -8.67 4.54
C THR A 159 9.18 -8.91 3.08
N ALA A 160 8.33 -9.64 2.34
CA ALA A 160 8.50 -9.87 0.92
C ALA A 160 8.49 -8.55 0.11
N MET A 161 7.53 -7.65 0.39
CA MET A 161 7.47 -6.34 -0.26
C MET A 161 8.72 -5.49 0.02
N PHE A 162 9.22 -5.52 1.25
CA PHE A 162 10.45 -4.82 1.62
C PHE A 162 11.66 -5.34 0.85
N VAL A 163 11.87 -6.67 0.82
CA VAL A 163 12.98 -7.30 0.09
C VAL A 163 12.87 -7.01 -1.42
N MET A 164 11.68 -7.15 -2.00
CA MET A 164 11.44 -6.85 -3.42
C MET A 164 11.77 -5.39 -3.78
N SER A 165 11.50 -4.46 -2.87
CA SER A 165 11.81 -3.04 -3.08
C SER A 165 13.32 -2.78 -3.10
N LEU A 166 14.07 -3.43 -2.20
CA LEU A 166 15.54 -3.35 -2.22
C LEU A 166 16.14 -3.96 -3.49
N LEU A 167 15.63 -5.13 -3.90
CA LEU A 167 16.06 -5.79 -5.14
C LEU A 167 15.80 -4.89 -6.35
N PHE A 168 14.65 -4.23 -6.41
CA PHE A 168 14.33 -3.31 -7.50
C PHE A 168 15.31 -2.14 -7.59
N ILE A 169 15.67 -1.52 -6.47
CA ILE A 169 16.67 -0.44 -6.43
C ILE A 169 18.03 -0.96 -6.90
N LEU A 170 18.47 -2.12 -6.39
CA LEU A 170 19.74 -2.73 -6.78
C LEU A 170 19.77 -3.01 -8.29
N LEU A 171 18.71 -3.59 -8.84
CA LEU A 171 18.60 -3.86 -10.28
C LEU A 171 18.57 -2.56 -11.09
N ALA A 172 17.86 -1.53 -10.64
CA ALA A 172 17.81 -0.24 -11.33
C ALA A 172 19.20 0.44 -11.41
N VAL A 173 20.05 0.26 -10.40
CA VAL A 173 21.43 0.81 -10.39
C VAL A 173 22.42 -0.08 -11.15
N THR A 174 22.26 -1.40 -11.09
CA THR A 174 23.17 -2.38 -11.71
C THR A 174 22.85 -2.72 -13.17
N ALA A 175 21.60 -2.56 -13.61
CA ALA A 175 21.21 -2.82 -14.99
C ALA A 175 21.86 -1.86 -15.99
N PRO A 176 21.93 -0.54 -15.76
CA PRO A 176 22.63 0.37 -16.66
C PRO A 176 24.14 0.07 -16.75
N SER A 177 24.77 -0.27 -15.61
CA SER A 177 26.20 -0.59 -15.57
C SER A 177 26.55 -1.90 -16.27
N SER A 178 25.67 -2.91 -16.18
CA SER A 178 25.83 -4.15 -16.93
C SER A 178 25.57 -3.96 -18.43
N ILE A 179 24.51 -3.25 -18.84
CA ILE A 179 24.21 -2.96 -20.27
C ILE A 179 25.33 -2.15 -20.91
N GLN A 180 25.90 -1.16 -20.21
CA GLN A 180 27.01 -0.36 -20.70
C GLN A 180 28.31 -1.16 -20.82
N GLN A 181 28.50 -2.16 -19.96
CA GLN A 181 29.63 -3.09 -20.05
C GLN A 181 29.51 -4.05 -21.24
N TRP A 182 28.30 -4.47 -21.61
CA TRP A 182 28.05 -5.32 -22.79
C TRP A 182 28.12 -4.52 -24.10
N SER A 183 27.65 -3.27 -24.14
CA SER A 183 27.76 -2.43 -25.34
C SER A 183 29.21 -2.05 -25.65
N LEU A 184 30.05 -1.81 -24.64
CA LEU A 184 31.49 -1.60 -24.80
C LEU A 184 32.24 -2.84 -25.31
N ARG A 185 31.78 -4.06 -25.00
CA ARG A 185 32.41 -5.31 -25.48
C ARG A 185 32.06 -5.69 -26.92
N ILE A 186 31.02 -5.09 -27.50
CA ILE A 186 30.63 -5.30 -28.90
C ILE A 186 31.32 -4.26 -29.82
N LEU A 187 31.86 -3.18 -29.25
CA LEU A 187 32.49 -2.07 -29.96
C LEU A 187 34.04 -2.07 -29.89
N ILE A 188 34.65 -3.13 -29.34
CA ILE A 188 36.11 -3.40 -29.33
C ILE A 188 36.32 -4.75 -30.00
#